data_AF-A0A9P3L154-F1
#
_entry.id   AF-A0A9P3L154-F1
#
_cell.length_a   1.000
_cell.length_b   1.000
_cell.length_c   1.000
_cell.angle_alpha   90.00
_cell.angle_beta   90.00
_cell.angle_gamma   90.00
#
_symmetry.space_group_name_H-M   'P 1'
#
loop_
_entity.id
_entity.type
_entity.pdbx_description
1 polymer ?
#
loop_
_entity_poly.entity_id
_entity_poly.type
_entity_poly.pdbx_seq_one_letter_code
_entity_poly.pdbx_strand_id
1 'polypeptide(L)'
;MFGLSYWFLPLFSGCVWLGTLLAMLGRWLAIGSPQYTSFNTNQTYPYISDIGATSWGKPLFIAGSATSVVIFDLAFISERWLRHKGRLTQNYSISEKILSGFAIAFALIGAAGLILLTIFDTVRYPRVHVSMLVVFIAAYIISAIFICAEYQRLGVRYRDQRILAASFWIKLAFIFIELALAISFGIMSNQSKYNRAAVLEWVISLIYIFYQWSFIIDFLPATRTRHKSDRYPAPVKRSDDEMAMDTEAGGNMLGGPVYTAGGTNGAAGAGHAQSAAPAYANARYAPPPSTTAGSSTNF
;
A
#
# COMPACT_ATOMS: atom_id res chain seq x y z
N MET A 1 20.72 -10.66 7.73
CA MET A 1 19.39 -10.39 7.14
C MET A 1 19.62 -9.63 5.84
N PHE A 2 19.34 -10.23 4.68
CA PHE A 2 19.61 -9.62 3.38
C PHE A 2 19.04 -8.20 3.33
N GLY A 3 19.92 -7.21 3.09
CA GLY A 3 19.63 -5.78 3.16
C GLY A 3 18.77 -5.24 2.03
N LEU A 4 17.90 -6.05 1.44
CA LEU A 4 16.96 -5.61 0.41
C LEU A 4 15.89 -4.74 1.06
N SER A 5 15.88 -3.48 0.67
CA SER A 5 14.88 -2.51 1.10
C SER A 5 13.65 -2.60 0.19
N TYR A 6 12.49 -2.21 0.72
CA TYR A 6 11.19 -2.34 0.05
C TYR A 6 11.09 -1.58 -1.28
N TRP A 7 11.96 -0.59 -1.52
CA TRP A 7 12.05 0.10 -2.81
C TRP A 7 12.47 -0.84 -3.96
N PHE A 8 13.06 -1.99 -3.65
CA PHE A 8 13.43 -2.99 -4.66
C PHE A 8 12.22 -3.63 -5.34
N LEU A 9 11.06 -3.71 -4.65
CA LEU A 9 9.85 -4.33 -5.21
C LEU A 9 9.37 -3.62 -6.49
N PRO A 10 9.03 -2.33 -6.47
CA PRO A 10 8.62 -1.63 -7.68
C PRO A 10 9.74 -1.56 -8.74
N LEU A 11 11.02 -1.48 -8.33
CA LEU A 11 12.14 -1.52 -9.26
C LEU A 11 12.17 -2.84 -10.04
N PHE A 12 12.17 -3.97 -9.33
CA PHE A 12 12.23 -5.30 -9.92
C PHE A 12 11.04 -5.56 -10.83
N SER A 13 9.83 -5.20 -10.38
CA SER A 13 8.62 -5.33 -11.18
C SER A 13 8.73 -4.59 -12.53
N GLY A 14 9.15 -3.33 -12.51
CA GLY A 14 9.33 -2.53 -13.73
C GLY A 14 10.46 -3.07 -14.63
N CYS A 15 11.55 -3.57 -14.05
CA CYS A 15 12.63 -4.21 -14.82
C CYS A 15 12.18 -5.50 -15.51
N VAL A 16 11.37 -6.32 -14.85
CA VAL A 16 10.80 -7.54 -15.45
C VAL A 16 9.90 -7.17 -16.62
N TRP A 17 9.00 -6.21 -16.44
CA TRP A 17 8.11 -5.73 -17.51
C TRP A 17 8.90 -5.14 -18.68
N LEU A 18 9.87 -4.27 -18.42
CA LEU A 18 10.77 -3.72 -19.43
C LEU A 18 11.50 -4.83 -20.19
N GLY A 19 12.06 -5.82 -19.47
CA GLY A 19 12.73 -6.97 -20.06
C GLY A 19 11.81 -7.77 -20.98
N THR A 20 10.56 -8.00 -20.58
CA THR A 20 9.53 -8.65 -21.41
C THR A 20 9.27 -7.86 -22.69
N LEU A 21 9.03 -6.55 -22.59
CA LEU A 21 8.76 -5.70 -23.75
C LEU A 21 9.96 -5.65 -24.72
N LEU A 22 11.17 -5.46 -24.20
CA LEU A 22 12.39 -5.43 -25.00
C LEU A 22 12.67 -6.76 -25.68
N ALA A 23 12.43 -7.88 -25.00
CA ALA A 23 12.60 -9.21 -25.59
C ALA A 23 11.58 -9.47 -26.70
N MET A 24 10.32 -9.07 -26.52
CA MET A 24 9.28 -9.20 -27.56
C MET A 24 9.59 -8.32 -28.78
N LEU A 25 9.88 -7.02 -28.56
CA LEU A 25 10.21 -6.10 -29.64
C LEU A 25 11.52 -6.48 -30.34
N GLY A 26 12.56 -6.78 -29.56
CA GLY A 26 13.88 -7.16 -30.06
C GLY A 26 13.81 -8.43 -30.90
N ARG A 27 13.03 -9.43 -30.47
CA ARG A 27 12.84 -10.64 -31.28
C ARG A 27 12.12 -10.34 -32.58
N TRP A 28 11.05 -9.54 -32.56
CA TRP A 28 10.30 -9.18 -33.78
C TRP A 28 11.20 -8.45 -34.79
N LEU A 29 12.04 -7.52 -34.33
CA LEU A 29 13.03 -6.85 -35.17
C LEU A 29 14.08 -7.82 -35.73
N ALA A 30 14.62 -8.71 -34.88
CA ALA A 30 15.67 -9.65 -35.26
C ALA A 30 15.25 -10.66 -36.34
N ILE A 31 13.97 -11.00 -36.43
CA ILE A 31 13.43 -11.90 -37.46
C ILE A 31 12.89 -11.16 -38.70
N GLY A 32 13.21 -9.86 -38.85
CA GLY A 32 12.88 -9.09 -40.05
C GLY A 32 11.49 -8.47 -40.06
N SER A 33 10.89 -8.19 -38.89
CA SER A 33 9.60 -7.50 -38.77
C SER A 33 8.42 -8.20 -39.48
N PRO A 34 8.16 -9.49 -39.20
CA PRO A 34 7.13 -10.27 -39.88
C PRO A 34 5.72 -9.74 -39.56
N GLN A 35 4.80 -9.96 -40.50
CA GLN A 35 3.37 -9.79 -40.26
C GLN A 35 2.82 -11.06 -39.62
N TYR A 36 2.11 -10.91 -38.50
CA TYR A 36 1.51 -12.03 -37.78
C TYR A 36 0.08 -12.28 -38.26
N THR A 37 -0.42 -13.49 -38.00
CA THR A 37 -1.82 -13.86 -38.31
C THR A 37 -2.85 -13.07 -37.51
N SER A 38 -2.46 -12.49 -36.37
CA SER A 38 -3.29 -11.61 -35.56
C SER A 38 -3.40 -10.18 -36.10
N PHE A 39 -2.63 -9.83 -37.14
CA PHE A 39 -2.68 -8.49 -37.73
C PHE A 39 -4.03 -8.23 -38.37
N ASN A 40 -4.53 -7.01 -38.17
CA ASN A 40 -5.68 -6.50 -38.90
C ASN A 40 -5.29 -6.09 -40.33
N THR A 41 -6.29 -5.97 -41.21
CA THR A 41 -6.07 -5.47 -42.56
C THR A 41 -5.42 -4.07 -42.52
N ASN A 42 -4.34 -3.88 -43.28
CA ASN A 42 -3.51 -2.66 -43.32
C ASN A 42 -2.68 -2.36 -42.06
N GLN A 43 -2.53 -3.33 -41.15
CA GLN A 43 -1.60 -3.22 -40.03
C GLN A 43 -0.17 -3.58 -40.47
N THR A 44 0.80 -2.79 -40.01
CA THR A 44 2.22 -2.91 -40.33
C THR A 44 3.06 -3.03 -39.07
N TYR A 45 2.65 -2.37 -37.99
CA TYR A 45 3.31 -2.46 -36.68
C TYR A 45 2.56 -3.45 -35.77
N PRO A 46 3.25 -4.33 -35.04
CA PRO A 46 2.61 -5.27 -34.14
C PRO A 46 2.14 -4.57 -32.87
N TYR A 47 0.96 -4.95 -32.41
CA TYR A 47 0.60 -4.80 -31.01
C TYR A 47 1.51 -5.71 -30.16
N ILE A 48 1.72 -5.36 -28.89
CA ILE A 48 2.41 -6.23 -27.93
C ILE A 48 1.69 -7.57 -27.85
N SER A 49 0.36 -7.53 -27.85
CA SER A 49 -0.51 -8.70 -27.86
C SER A 49 -0.36 -9.57 -29.12
N ASP A 50 0.03 -9.02 -30.28
CA ASP A 50 0.33 -9.80 -31.48
C ASP A 50 1.57 -10.67 -31.30
N ILE A 51 2.66 -10.07 -30.81
CA ILE A 51 3.88 -10.83 -30.48
C ILE A 51 3.58 -11.83 -29.36
N GLY A 52 2.76 -11.41 -28.39
CA GLY A 52 2.31 -12.19 -27.25
C GLY A 52 1.38 -13.36 -27.61
N ALA A 53 0.84 -13.41 -28.83
CA ALA A 53 0.05 -14.53 -29.31
C ALA A 53 0.90 -15.60 -30.03
N THR A 54 2.16 -15.29 -30.36
CA THR A 54 3.06 -16.24 -31.03
C THR A 54 3.47 -17.40 -30.11
N SER A 55 3.87 -18.53 -30.69
CA SER A 55 4.33 -19.71 -29.92
C SER A 55 5.51 -19.41 -28.99
N TRP A 56 6.39 -18.49 -29.39
CA TRP A 56 7.54 -18.06 -28.60
C TRP A 56 7.20 -16.92 -27.63
N GLY A 57 6.44 -15.92 -28.08
CA GLY A 57 6.14 -14.72 -27.29
C GLY A 57 5.10 -14.96 -26.20
N LYS A 58 4.17 -15.90 -26.38
CA LYS A 58 3.13 -16.20 -25.40
C LYS A 58 3.65 -16.62 -24.02
N PRO A 59 4.53 -17.65 -23.89
CA PRO A 59 5.06 -18.02 -22.57
C PRO A 59 5.85 -16.89 -21.92
N LEU A 60 6.60 -16.12 -22.70
CA LEU A 60 7.33 -14.94 -22.22
C LEU A 60 6.37 -13.85 -21.70
N PHE A 61 5.29 -13.58 -22.44
CA PHE A 61 4.31 -12.57 -22.08
C PHE A 61 3.55 -12.95 -20.81
N ILE A 62 3.16 -14.23 -20.66
CA ILE A 62 2.52 -14.75 -19.44
C ILE A 62 3.47 -14.65 -18.25
N ALA A 63 4.68 -15.22 -18.36
CA ALA A 63 5.64 -15.26 -17.26
C ALA A 63 6.10 -13.86 -16.83
N GLY A 64 6.38 -12.99 -17.81
CA GLY A 64 6.81 -11.62 -17.57
C GLY A 64 5.72 -10.78 -16.91
N SER A 65 4.51 -10.79 -17.46
CA SER A 65 3.37 -10.06 -16.92
C SER A 65 3.03 -10.52 -15.51
N ALA A 66 2.88 -11.83 -15.30
CA ALA A 66 2.57 -12.40 -13.99
C ALA A 66 3.62 -12.04 -12.94
N THR A 67 4.91 -12.18 -13.29
CA THR A 67 6.00 -11.82 -12.37
C THR A 67 5.98 -10.33 -12.04
N SER A 68 5.83 -9.46 -13.04
CA SER A 68 5.78 -8.01 -12.83
C SER A 68 4.61 -7.62 -11.92
N VAL A 69 3.37 -8.00 -12.24
CA VAL A 69 2.20 -7.55 -11.46
C VAL A 69 2.13 -8.15 -10.07
N VAL A 70 2.54 -9.40 -9.87
CA VAL A 70 2.59 -9.99 -8.53
C VAL A 70 3.59 -9.25 -7.65
N ILE A 71 4.78 -8.94 -8.16
CA ILE A 71 5.76 -8.15 -7.40
C ILE A 71 5.29 -6.71 -7.20
N PHE A 72 4.59 -6.14 -8.18
CA PHE A 72 4.01 -4.81 -8.05
C PHE A 72 2.97 -4.76 -6.95
N ASP A 73 2.02 -5.70 -6.91
CA ASP A 73 1.00 -5.81 -5.87
C ASP A 73 1.60 -6.02 -4.47
N LEU A 74 2.71 -6.76 -4.37
CA LEU A 74 3.48 -6.87 -3.12
C LEU A 74 4.01 -5.51 -2.64
N ALA A 75 4.25 -4.54 -3.53
CA ALA A 75 4.58 -3.17 -3.14
C ALA A 75 3.40 -2.52 -2.40
N PHE A 76 2.17 -2.61 -2.91
CA PHE A 76 0.97 -2.06 -2.25
C PHE A 76 0.77 -2.68 -0.85
N ILE A 77 0.89 -4.01 -0.76
CA ILE A 77 0.77 -4.73 0.51
C ILE A 77 1.90 -4.32 1.48
N SER A 78 3.13 -4.18 0.98
CA SER A 78 4.29 -3.76 1.77
C SER A 78 4.14 -2.33 2.28
N GLU A 79 3.63 -1.43 1.46
CA GLU A 79 3.35 -0.04 1.85
C GLU A 79 2.35 -0.02 3.01
N ARG A 80 1.22 -0.71 2.86
CA ARG A 80 0.20 -0.84 3.90
C ARG A 80 0.77 -1.41 5.20
N TRP A 81 1.61 -2.44 5.11
CA TRP A 81 2.24 -3.08 6.26
C TRP A 81 3.28 -2.18 6.95
N LEU A 82 4.07 -1.43 6.17
CA LEU A 82 5.04 -0.46 6.70
C LEU A 82 4.35 0.72 7.39
N ARG A 83 3.23 1.19 6.84
CA ARG A 83 2.35 2.18 7.49
C ARG A 83 1.79 1.63 8.80
N HIS A 84 1.35 0.37 8.83
CA HIS A 84 0.89 -0.26 10.08
C HIS A 84 2.00 -0.37 11.14
N LYS A 85 3.25 -0.64 10.74
CA LYS A 85 4.41 -0.75 11.65
C LYS A 85 5.06 0.59 12.06
N GLY A 86 4.53 1.73 11.60
CA GLY A 86 5.09 3.06 11.88
C GLY A 86 6.42 3.36 11.18
N ARG A 87 6.78 2.57 10.15
CA ARG A 87 7.96 2.82 9.31
C ARG A 87 7.67 3.80 8.17
N LEU A 88 6.39 4.01 7.86
CA LEU A 88 5.87 5.09 7.05
C LEU A 88 4.85 5.88 7.88
N THR A 89 4.41 7.04 7.39
CA THR A 89 3.37 7.83 8.06
C THR A 89 2.13 6.97 8.28
N GLN A 90 1.71 6.84 9.54
CA GLN A 90 0.63 5.95 9.96
C GLN A 90 -0.73 6.47 9.48
N ASN A 91 -1.57 5.53 9.07
CA ASN A 91 -2.98 5.80 8.77
C ASN A 91 -3.73 6.01 10.08
N TYR A 92 -4.26 7.22 10.24
CA TYR A 92 -4.94 7.70 11.43
C TYR A 92 -6.42 7.35 11.41
N SER A 93 -7.09 7.51 10.25
CA SER A 93 -8.54 7.40 10.15
C SER A 93 -9.02 6.06 9.58
N ILE A 94 -10.21 5.61 10.00
CA ILE A 94 -10.86 4.40 9.47
C ILE A 94 -10.99 4.48 7.94
N SER A 95 -11.29 5.67 7.41
CA SER A 95 -11.44 5.86 5.98
C SER A 95 -10.11 5.80 5.21
N GLU A 96 -8.95 6.14 5.79
CA GLU A 96 -7.65 5.85 5.15
C GLU A 96 -7.39 4.35 5.07
N LYS A 97 -7.77 3.58 6.10
CA LYS A 97 -7.65 2.11 6.09
C LYS A 97 -8.55 1.48 5.02
N ILE A 98 -9.76 1.99 4.85
CA ILE A 98 -10.71 1.54 3.83
C ILE A 98 -10.20 1.90 2.42
N LEU A 99 -9.75 3.14 2.19
CA LEU A 99 -9.19 3.57 0.91
C LEU A 99 -8.00 2.68 0.49
N SER A 100 -7.08 2.43 1.42
CA SER A 100 -5.93 1.55 1.19
C SER A 100 -6.35 0.10 0.90
N GLY A 101 -7.39 -0.39 1.59
CA GLY A 101 -7.98 -1.70 1.32
C GLY A 101 -8.58 -1.83 -0.08
N PHE A 102 -9.34 -0.82 -0.52
CA PHE A 102 -9.89 -0.77 -1.87
C PHE A 102 -8.78 -0.63 -2.93
N ALA A 103 -7.75 0.18 -2.69
CA ALA A 103 -6.61 0.30 -3.57
C ALA A 103 -5.96 -1.07 -3.84
N ILE A 104 -5.70 -1.85 -2.79
CA ILE A 104 -5.14 -3.20 -2.91
C ILE A 104 -6.10 -4.14 -3.65
N ALA A 105 -7.39 -4.13 -3.31
CA ALA A 105 -8.38 -5.01 -3.95
C ALA A 105 -8.47 -4.76 -5.46
N PHE A 106 -8.53 -3.50 -5.89
CA PHE A 106 -8.55 -3.14 -7.30
C PHE A 106 -7.21 -3.40 -8.00
N ALA A 107 -6.07 -3.26 -7.31
CA ALA A 107 -4.77 -3.65 -7.86
C ALA A 107 -4.73 -5.15 -8.18
N LEU A 108 -5.22 -6.01 -7.28
CA LEU A 108 -5.31 -7.45 -7.49
C LEU A 108 -6.24 -7.82 -8.66
N ILE A 109 -7.36 -7.10 -8.82
CA ILE A 109 -8.26 -7.27 -9.98
C ILE A 109 -7.55 -6.86 -11.27
N GLY A 110 -6.80 -5.75 -11.25
CA GLY A 110 -5.99 -5.30 -12.38
C GLY A 110 -4.92 -6.31 -12.77
N ALA A 111 -4.18 -6.84 -11.78
CA ALA A 111 -3.18 -7.88 -11.98
C ALA A 111 -3.79 -9.16 -12.58
N ALA A 112 -4.94 -9.60 -12.06
CA ALA A 112 -5.67 -10.73 -12.63
C ALA A 112 -6.07 -10.44 -14.09
N GLY A 113 -6.55 -9.23 -14.39
CA GLY A 113 -6.84 -8.80 -15.76
C GLY A 113 -5.65 -8.90 -16.70
N LEU A 114 -4.47 -8.42 -16.28
CA LEU A 114 -3.24 -8.52 -17.09
C LEU A 114 -2.78 -9.95 -17.30
N ILE A 115 -2.83 -10.79 -16.27
CA ILE A 115 -2.45 -12.20 -16.40
C ILE A 115 -3.43 -12.90 -17.35
N LEU A 116 -4.74 -12.72 -17.16
CA LEU A 116 -5.75 -13.37 -17.97
C LEU A 116 -5.70 -12.90 -19.44
N LEU A 117 -5.42 -11.62 -19.73
CA LEU A 117 -5.28 -11.17 -21.13
C LEU A 117 -4.06 -11.80 -21.83
N THR A 118 -3.00 -12.14 -21.10
CA THR A 118 -1.86 -12.86 -21.69
C THR A 118 -2.17 -14.34 -21.97
N ILE A 119 -3.06 -14.94 -21.18
CA ILE A 119 -3.52 -16.34 -21.36
C ILE A 119 -4.53 -16.42 -22.50
N PHE A 120 -5.54 -15.55 -22.50
CA PHE A 120 -6.54 -15.44 -23.55
C PHE A 120 -6.04 -14.50 -24.64
N ASP A 121 -5.22 -15.04 -25.55
CA ASP A 121 -4.57 -14.27 -26.61
C ASP A 121 -5.53 -13.74 -27.69
N THR A 122 -5.03 -12.82 -28.51
CA THR A 122 -5.75 -12.14 -29.58
C THR A 122 -6.11 -13.04 -30.76
N VAL A 123 -5.49 -14.21 -30.91
CA VAL A 123 -5.76 -15.15 -32.00
C VAL A 123 -6.94 -16.05 -31.67
N ARG A 124 -6.95 -16.65 -30.48
CA ARG A 124 -7.95 -17.65 -30.08
C ARG A 124 -9.14 -17.03 -29.36
N TYR A 125 -8.91 -15.99 -28.57
CA TYR A 125 -9.92 -15.39 -27.70
C TYR A 125 -9.96 -13.85 -27.79
N PRO A 126 -10.04 -13.23 -28.99
CA PRO A 126 -9.91 -11.78 -29.16
C PRO A 126 -10.90 -10.97 -28.31
N ARG A 127 -12.16 -11.41 -28.20
CA ARG A 127 -13.16 -10.71 -27.36
C ARG A 127 -12.82 -10.77 -25.88
N VAL A 128 -12.33 -11.91 -25.39
CA VAL A 128 -11.93 -12.08 -23.99
C VAL A 128 -10.68 -11.26 -23.71
N HIS A 129 -9.71 -11.26 -24.62
CA HIS A 129 -8.49 -10.45 -24.54
C HIS A 129 -8.82 -8.97 -24.33
N VAL A 130 -9.68 -8.41 -25.18
CA VAL A 130 -10.09 -7.00 -25.10
C VAL A 130 -10.85 -6.71 -23.80
N SER A 131 -11.75 -7.59 -23.37
CA SER A 131 -12.45 -7.44 -22.09
C SER A 131 -11.49 -7.43 -20.90
N MET A 132 -10.49 -8.33 -20.90
CA MET A 132 -9.47 -8.40 -19.84
C MET A 132 -8.53 -7.19 -19.86
N LEU A 133 -8.22 -6.64 -21.05
CA LEU A 133 -7.49 -5.38 -21.20
C LEU A 133 -8.25 -4.21 -20.56
N VAL A 134 -9.57 -4.12 -20.79
CA VAL A 134 -10.42 -3.10 -20.15
C VAL A 134 -10.44 -3.26 -18.63
N VAL A 135 -10.60 -4.50 -18.14
CA VAL A 135 -10.56 -4.80 -16.69
C VAL A 135 -9.22 -4.39 -16.09
N PHE A 136 -8.10 -4.75 -16.73
CA PHE A 136 -6.75 -4.38 -16.31
C PHE A 136 -6.60 -2.85 -16.16
N ILE A 137 -6.90 -2.09 -17.22
CA ILE A 137 -6.74 -0.64 -17.24
C ILE A 137 -7.67 0.02 -16.21
N ALA A 138 -8.96 -0.31 -16.23
CA ALA A 138 -9.95 0.32 -15.35
C ALA A 138 -9.65 0.04 -13.87
N ALA A 139 -9.29 -1.20 -13.53
CA ALA A 139 -9.01 -1.57 -12.15
C ALA A 139 -7.74 -0.88 -11.60
N TYR A 140 -6.65 -0.80 -12.38
CA TYR A 140 -5.46 -0.06 -11.95
C TYR A 140 -5.71 1.45 -11.82
N ILE A 141 -6.50 2.05 -12.71
CA ILE A 141 -6.88 3.48 -12.58
C ILE A 141 -7.68 3.71 -11.30
N ILE A 142 -8.68 2.86 -11.03
CA ILE A 142 -9.48 2.96 -9.80
C ILE A 142 -8.60 2.77 -8.55
N SER A 143 -7.68 1.80 -8.58
CA SER A 143 -6.68 1.60 -7.52
C SER A 143 -5.83 2.86 -7.30
N ALA A 144 -5.32 3.45 -8.38
CA ALA A 144 -4.49 4.65 -8.32
C ALA A 144 -5.26 5.88 -7.78
N ILE A 145 -6.55 6.01 -8.09
CA ILE A 145 -7.43 7.04 -7.52
C ILE A 145 -7.56 6.85 -6.00
N PHE A 146 -7.79 5.62 -5.52
CA PHE A 146 -7.87 5.35 -4.08
C PHE A 146 -6.56 5.63 -3.35
N ILE A 147 -5.42 5.32 -3.98
CA ILE A 147 -4.09 5.71 -3.48
C ILE A 147 -3.99 7.22 -3.41
N CYS A 148 -4.29 7.94 -4.48
CA CYS A 148 -4.20 9.40 -4.48
C CYS A 148 -5.10 10.02 -3.41
N ALA A 149 -6.31 9.49 -3.20
CA ALA A 149 -7.20 9.92 -2.13
C ALA A 149 -6.61 9.67 -0.73
N GLU A 150 -5.96 8.51 -0.52
CA GLU A 150 -5.22 8.22 0.72
C GLU A 150 -4.08 9.23 0.94
N TYR A 151 -3.27 9.47 -0.10
CA TYR A 151 -2.14 10.41 -0.05
C TYR A 151 -2.58 11.86 0.16
N GLN A 152 -3.65 12.31 -0.51
CA GLN A 152 -4.20 13.65 -0.31
C GLN A 152 -4.59 13.85 1.15
N ARG A 153 -5.23 12.85 1.75
CA ARG A 153 -5.70 12.94 3.14
C ARG A 153 -4.57 12.89 4.15
N LEU A 154 -3.56 12.07 3.90
CA LEU A 154 -2.31 12.06 4.68
C LEU A 154 -1.54 13.39 4.52
N GLY A 155 -1.49 13.94 3.31
CA GLY A 155 -0.76 15.17 2.97
C GLY A 155 -1.34 16.42 3.63
N VAL A 156 -2.67 16.49 3.82
CA VAL A 156 -3.31 17.57 4.60
C VAL A 156 -2.83 17.57 6.05
N ARG A 157 -2.51 16.40 6.61
CA ARG A 157 -2.10 16.25 8.01
C ARG A 157 -0.59 16.35 8.25
N TYR A 158 0.22 15.90 7.29
CA TYR A 158 1.69 15.93 7.36
C TYR A 158 2.30 16.87 6.31
N ARG A 159 1.86 18.14 6.30
CA ARG A 159 2.28 19.17 5.32
C ARG A 159 3.80 19.35 5.20
N ASP A 160 4.56 19.02 6.25
CA ASP A 160 6.01 19.22 6.28
C ASP A 160 6.80 18.17 5.49
N GLN A 161 6.17 17.09 5.03
CA GLN A 161 6.85 16.01 4.32
C GLN A 161 6.79 16.19 2.79
N ARG A 162 7.76 16.95 2.24
CA ARG A 162 7.89 17.22 0.80
C ARG A 162 7.93 15.95 -0.07
N ILE A 163 8.47 14.85 0.45
CA ILE A 163 8.57 13.56 -0.26
C ILE A 163 7.17 12.97 -0.54
N LEU A 164 6.23 13.10 0.41
CA LEU A 164 4.86 12.60 0.22
C LEU A 164 4.12 13.41 -0.84
N ALA A 165 4.27 14.75 -0.82
CA ALA A 165 3.66 15.63 -1.80
C ALA A 165 4.23 15.38 -3.21
N ALA A 166 5.55 15.20 -3.35
CA ALA A 166 6.17 14.88 -4.63
C ALA A 166 5.65 13.55 -5.19
N SER A 167 5.58 12.51 -4.36
CA SER A 167 5.06 11.20 -4.76
C SER A 167 3.59 11.27 -5.22
N PHE A 168 2.76 12.04 -4.51
CA PHE A 168 1.36 12.29 -4.89
C PHE A 168 1.27 12.95 -6.28
N TRP A 169 1.97 14.06 -6.50
CA TRP A 169 1.90 14.79 -7.78
C TRP A 169 2.44 13.97 -8.95
N ILE A 170 3.50 13.19 -8.74
CA ILE A 170 4.05 12.30 -9.76
C ILE A 170 3.02 11.23 -10.16
N LYS A 171 2.38 10.56 -9.19
CA LYS A 171 1.35 9.55 -9.49
C LYS A 171 0.13 10.16 -10.16
N LEU A 172 -0.31 11.32 -9.69
CA LEU A 172 -1.44 12.02 -10.28
C LEU A 172 -1.17 12.38 -11.75
N ALA A 173 0.05 12.83 -12.08
CA ALA A 173 0.46 13.07 -13.45
C ALA A 173 0.42 11.79 -14.30
N PHE A 174 0.92 10.67 -13.78
CA PHE A 174 0.82 9.38 -14.48
C PHE A 174 -0.62 8.96 -14.75
N ILE A 175 -1.53 9.07 -13.77
CA ILE A 175 -2.95 8.74 -13.97
C ILE A 175 -3.54 9.54 -15.13
N PHE A 176 -3.29 10.85 -15.20
CA PHE A 176 -3.81 11.67 -16.29
C PHE A 176 -3.20 11.32 -17.66
N ILE A 177 -1.88 11.09 -17.70
CA ILE A 177 -1.18 10.72 -18.93
C ILE A 177 -1.66 9.35 -19.44
N GLU A 178 -1.70 8.35 -18.57
CA GLU A 178 -2.14 6.98 -18.91
C GLU A 178 -3.60 6.96 -19.34
N LEU A 179 -4.49 7.67 -18.65
CA LEU A 179 -5.89 7.78 -19.04
C LEU A 179 -6.05 8.44 -20.42
N ALA A 180 -5.34 9.54 -20.68
CA ALA A 180 -5.39 10.22 -21.97
C ALA A 180 -4.88 9.31 -23.11
N LEU A 181 -3.79 8.58 -22.87
CA LEU A 181 -3.24 7.63 -23.84
C LEU A 181 -4.16 6.42 -24.04
N ALA A 182 -4.75 5.86 -22.98
CA ALA A 182 -5.67 4.73 -23.05
C ALA A 182 -6.94 5.08 -23.83
N ILE A 183 -7.50 6.28 -23.60
CA ILE A 183 -8.63 6.80 -24.38
C ILE A 183 -8.23 6.94 -25.85
N SER A 184 -7.05 7.54 -26.11
CA SER A 184 -6.54 7.70 -27.48
C SER A 184 -6.36 6.35 -28.18
N PHE A 185 -5.82 5.35 -27.47
CA PHE A 185 -5.68 3.98 -27.95
C PHE A 185 -7.04 3.36 -28.29
N GLY A 186 -8.03 3.48 -27.40
CA GLY A 186 -9.38 2.98 -27.63
C GLY A 186 -10.03 3.62 -28.86
N ILE A 187 -9.91 4.94 -29.02
CA ILE A 187 -10.46 5.68 -30.18
C ILE A 187 -9.75 5.24 -31.48
N MET A 188 -8.41 5.19 -31.50
CA MET A 188 -7.67 4.80 -32.70
C MET A 188 -7.96 3.35 -33.11
N SER A 189 -8.10 2.44 -32.14
CA SER A 189 -8.49 1.05 -32.38
C SER A 189 -9.90 0.96 -32.96
N ASN A 190 -10.86 1.73 -32.44
CA ASN A 190 -12.24 1.74 -32.94
C ASN A 190 -12.37 2.36 -34.35
N GLN A 191 -11.47 3.29 -34.71
CA GLN A 191 -11.41 3.89 -36.04
C GLN A 191 -10.60 3.05 -37.05
N SER A 192 -10.21 1.82 -36.70
CA SER A 192 -9.36 0.94 -37.54
C SER A 192 -8.01 1.58 -37.93
N LYS A 193 -7.51 2.53 -37.14
CA LYS A 193 -6.18 3.14 -37.34
C LYS A 193 -5.12 2.32 -36.62
N TYR A 194 -5.02 1.03 -36.98
CA TYR A 194 -4.29 0.01 -36.23
C TYR A 194 -2.82 0.34 -35.99
N ASN A 195 -2.12 0.88 -36.98
CA ASN A 195 -0.72 1.30 -36.81
C ASN A 195 -0.53 2.36 -35.72
N ARG A 196 -1.44 3.34 -35.64
CA ARG A 196 -1.37 4.38 -34.61
C ARG A 196 -1.72 3.82 -33.24
N ALA A 197 -2.71 2.94 -33.19
CA ALA A 197 -3.09 2.25 -31.96
C ALA A 197 -1.97 1.31 -31.45
N ALA A 198 -1.27 0.59 -32.34
CA ALA A 198 -0.13 -0.24 -31.96
C ALA A 198 0.97 0.61 -31.31
N VAL A 199 1.35 1.74 -31.93
CA VAL A 199 2.32 2.68 -31.34
C VAL A 199 1.85 3.16 -29.97
N LEU A 200 0.57 3.50 -29.81
CA LEU A 200 0.02 3.92 -28.52
C LEU A 200 0.10 2.83 -27.45
N GLU A 201 -0.18 1.56 -27.79
CA GLU A 201 -0.08 0.44 -26.85
C GLU A 201 1.36 0.28 -26.31
N TRP A 202 2.37 0.38 -27.20
CA TRP A 202 3.78 0.37 -26.80
C TRP A 202 4.12 1.55 -25.90
N VAL A 203 3.68 2.76 -26.26
CA VAL A 203 3.92 3.97 -25.46
C VAL A 203 3.28 3.86 -24.08
N ILE A 204 2.03 3.41 -23.99
CA ILE A 204 1.32 3.16 -22.72
C ILE A 204 2.12 2.16 -21.87
N SER A 205 2.55 1.05 -22.48
CA SER A 205 3.26 -0.01 -21.78
C SER A 205 4.64 0.42 -21.27
N LEU A 206 5.31 1.31 -21.99
CA LEU A 206 6.58 1.90 -21.55
C LEU A 206 6.37 2.94 -20.44
N ILE A 207 5.33 3.77 -20.53
CA ILE A 207 4.96 4.72 -19.47
C ILE A 207 4.59 4.00 -18.18
N TYR A 208 3.90 2.85 -18.29
CA TYR A 208 3.55 2.01 -17.15
C TYR A 208 4.78 1.56 -16.33
N ILE A 209 5.96 1.40 -16.95
CA ILE A 209 7.21 1.13 -16.22
C ILE A 209 7.56 2.29 -15.28
N PHE A 210 7.50 3.52 -15.79
CA PHE A 210 7.80 4.70 -15.00
C PHE A 210 6.75 4.92 -13.91
N TYR A 211 5.49 4.59 -14.17
CA TYR A 211 4.46 4.56 -13.14
C TYR A 211 4.82 3.58 -12.02
N GLN A 212 5.21 2.34 -12.33
CA GLN A 212 5.66 1.37 -11.32
C GLN A 212 6.86 1.91 -10.53
N TRP A 213 7.88 2.45 -11.21
CA TRP A 213 9.07 3.01 -10.57
C TRP A 213 8.77 4.26 -9.72
N SER A 214 7.68 4.98 -9.97
CA SER A 214 7.27 6.08 -9.10
C SER A 214 7.05 5.65 -7.64
N PHE A 215 6.68 4.38 -7.41
CA PHE A 215 6.51 3.83 -6.06
C PHE A 215 7.82 3.63 -5.30
N ILE A 216 8.97 3.65 -5.98
CA ILE A 216 10.30 3.61 -5.31
C ILE A 216 10.39 4.75 -4.29
N ILE A 217 9.85 5.94 -4.65
CA ILE A 217 9.87 7.15 -3.83
C ILE A 217 9.14 6.95 -2.49
N ASP A 218 8.07 6.15 -2.47
CA ASP A 218 7.28 5.88 -1.26
C ASP A 218 8.02 5.05 -0.22
N PHE A 219 8.94 4.20 -0.67
CA PHE A 219 9.74 3.34 0.20
C PHE A 219 11.04 3.99 0.66
N LEU A 220 11.45 5.12 0.08
CA LEU A 220 12.67 5.83 0.49
C LEU A 220 12.66 6.23 1.98
N PRO A 221 11.58 6.77 2.57
CA PRO A 221 11.54 7.08 4.01
C PRO A 221 11.76 5.84 4.88
N ALA A 222 11.23 4.67 4.49
CA ALA A 222 11.36 3.43 5.25
C ALA A 222 12.81 2.90 5.35
N THR A 223 13.73 3.43 4.54
CA THR A 223 15.18 3.14 4.65
C THR A 223 15.83 3.85 5.83
N ARG A 224 15.31 5.04 6.20
CA ARG A 224 15.82 5.87 7.28
C ARG A 224 15.22 5.48 8.64
N THR A 225 14.01 4.93 8.66
CA THR A 225 13.31 4.52 9.89
C THR A 225 13.60 3.06 10.28
N ARG A 226 14.85 2.58 10.13
CA ARG A 226 15.21 1.18 10.40
C ARG A 226 15.27 0.89 11.91
N HIS A 227 15.82 1.82 12.69
CA HIS A 227 15.85 1.73 14.15
C HIS A 227 14.50 2.13 14.75
N LYS A 228 14.17 1.58 15.92
CA LYS A 228 12.89 1.81 16.59
C LYS A 228 12.74 3.27 17.08
N SER A 229 13.86 3.94 17.36
CA SER A 229 13.98 5.36 17.71
C SER A 229 13.59 6.32 16.58
N ASP A 230 13.81 5.91 15.33
CA ASP A 230 13.66 6.76 14.14
C ASP A 230 12.30 6.54 13.46
N ARG A 231 11.43 5.73 14.06
CA ARG A 231 10.07 5.49 13.55
C ARG A 231 9.19 6.68 13.83
N TYR A 232 8.19 6.87 12.97
CA TYR A 232 7.17 7.89 13.23
C TYR A 232 6.50 7.54 14.57
N PRO A 233 6.40 8.51 15.50
CA PRO A 233 5.79 8.27 16.81
C PRO A 233 4.38 7.72 16.61
N ALA A 234 4.00 6.77 17.47
CA ALA A 234 2.63 6.30 17.49
C ALA A 234 1.70 7.50 17.69
N PRO A 235 0.55 7.56 17.02
CA PRO A 235 -0.28 8.75 17.07
C PRO A 235 -0.83 8.83 18.49
N VAL A 236 -0.77 10.00 19.11
CA VAL A 236 -1.57 10.28 20.31
C VAL A 236 -3.02 10.05 19.91
N LYS A 237 -3.64 9.02 20.50
CA LYS A 237 -5.07 8.74 20.32
C LYS A 237 -5.83 10.05 20.60
N ARG A 238 -6.78 10.42 19.73
CA ARG A 238 -7.62 11.60 19.94
C ARG A 238 -8.32 11.46 21.30
N SER A 239 -8.58 12.56 21.99
CA SER A 239 -9.31 12.64 23.27
C SER A 239 -10.64 11.86 23.32
N ASP A 240 -11.20 11.49 22.17
CA ASP A 240 -12.37 10.62 22.06
C ASP A 240 -12.10 9.18 22.56
N ASP A 241 -10.82 8.76 22.62
CA ASP A 241 -10.34 7.52 23.23
C ASP A 241 -9.98 7.70 24.73
N GLU A 242 -9.82 8.93 25.24
CA GLU A 242 -9.64 9.17 26.68
C GLU A 242 -10.92 8.83 27.45
N MET A 243 -12.11 8.99 26.85
CA MET A 243 -13.34 8.51 27.48
C MET A 243 -13.39 6.98 27.63
N ALA A 244 -12.61 6.22 26.86
CA ALA A 244 -12.43 4.79 27.08
C ALA A 244 -11.44 4.51 28.22
N MET A 245 -10.44 5.36 28.43
CA MET A 245 -9.53 5.28 29.60
C MET A 245 -10.18 5.77 30.89
N ASP A 246 -11.07 6.76 30.86
CA ASP A 246 -11.85 7.20 32.03
C ASP A 246 -12.88 6.15 32.46
N THR A 247 -13.34 5.31 31.52
CA THR A 247 -14.19 4.17 31.86
C THR A 247 -13.36 3.03 32.52
N GLU A 248 -12.06 2.93 32.21
CA GLU A 248 -11.15 1.98 32.87
C GLU A 248 -10.58 2.51 34.21
N ALA A 249 -10.37 3.82 34.35
CA ALA A 249 -9.93 4.47 35.59
C ALA A 249 -11.08 4.70 36.59
N GLY A 250 -12.31 4.86 36.10
CA GLY A 250 -13.51 5.11 36.92
C GLY A 250 -14.23 3.85 37.40
N GLY A 251 -13.85 2.67 36.91
CA GLY A 251 -14.59 1.44 37.17
C GLY A 251 -16.00 1.46 36.56
N ASN A 252 -16.54 0.27 36.30
CA ASN A 252 -17.95 0.16 35.95
C ASN A 252 -18.80 0.61 37.16
N MET A 253 -19.70 1.59 36.99
CA MET A 253 -20.63 2.04 38.05
C MET A 253 -21.55 0.91 38.56
N LEU A 254 -21.51 -0.28 37.97
CA LEU A 254 -22.23 -1.49 38.37
C LEU A 254 -21.38 -2.58 39.05
N GLY A 255 -20.09 -2.34 39.37
CA GLY A 255 -19.32 -3.23 40.25
C GLY A 255 -19.06 -4.65 39.74
N GLY A 256 -19.13 -4.90 38.43
CA GLY A 256 -18.82 -6.20 37.82
C GLY A 256 -17.37 -6.31 37.32
N PRO A 257 -16.76 -7.52 37.30
CA PRO A 257 -15.40 -7.72 36.81
C PRO A 257 -15.30 -7.44 35.30
N VAL A 258 -14.26 -6.68 34.92
CA VAL A 258 -13.90 -6.40 33.52
C VAL A 258 -12.94 -7.50 33.05
N TYR A 259 -13.35 -8.28 32.05
CA TYR A 259 -12.48 -9.27 31.43
C TYR A 259 -11.62 -8.60 30.35
N THR A 260 -10.38 -8.24 30.70
CA THR A 260 -9.37 -7.76 29.74
C THR A 260 -8.89 -8.95 28.88
N ALA A 261 -9.32 -9.00 27.62
CA ALA A 261 -8.80 -9.94 26.64
C ALA A 261 -7.58 -9.35 25.90
N GLY A 262 -6.38 -9.69 26.40
CA GLY A 262 -5.20 -10.00 25.59
C GLY A 262 -4.23 -8.88 25.18
N GLY A 263 -2.96 -9.01 25.62
CA GLY A 263 -1.79 -8.60 24.83
C GLY A 263 -0.61 -8.00 25.59
N THR A 264 0.30 -8.86 26.05
CA THR A 264 1.49 -8.59 26.88
C THR A 264 2.70 -7.92 26.18
N ASN A 265 3.51 -7.24 27.01
CA ASN A 265 4.98 -7.02 27.02
C ASN A 265 5.34 -5.53 27.19
N GLY A 266 6.02 -5.04 28.23
CA GLY A 266 6.73 -5.64 29.36
C GLY A 266 7.93 -4.74 29.72
N ALA A 267 8.16 -4.43 31.00
CA ALA A 267 9.48 -4.18 31.62
C ALA A 267 9.37 -3.90 33.13
N ALA A 268 9.78 -4.91 33.89
CA ALA A 268 10.39 -4.95 35.23
C ALA A 268 10.50 -3.68 36.11
N GLY A 269 10.13 -3.86 37.39
CA GLY A 269 10.53 -2.96 38.47
C GLY A 269 10.05 -3.43 39.86
N ALA A 270 10.74 -4.43 40.40
CA ALA A 270 11.01 -4.69 41.83
C ALA A 270 9.90 -4.50 42.90
N GLY A 271 9.62 -5.62 43.60
CA GLY A 271 9.67 -5.65 45.07
C GLY A 271 8.45 -5.17 45.86
N HIS A 272 7.57 -6.10 46.23
CA HIS A 272 7.39 -6.53 47.63
C HIS A 272 6.21 -7.50 47.72
N ALA A 273 6.53 -8.74 48.08
CA ALA A 273 5.55 -9.66 48.64
C ALA A 273 5.31 -9.24 50.10
N GLN A 274 4.07 -8.89 50.44
CA GLN A 274 3.58 -9.13 51.79
C GLN A 274 2.08 -9.44 51.76
N SER A 275 1.82 -10.69 52.12
CA SER A 275 0.56 -11.33 52.43
C SER A 275 -0.33 -10.51 53.36
N ALA A 276 -1.55 -10.22 52.91
CA ALA A 276 -2.66 -9.88 53.78
C ALA A 276 -3.26 -11.17 54.38
N ALA A 277 -3.23 -11.29 55.70
CA ALA A 277 -4.11 -12.18 56.45
C ALA A 277 -4.77 -11.34 57.57
N PRO A 278 -6.09 -11.43 57.76
CA PRO A 278 -6.81 -10.59 58.71
C PRO A 278 -6.77 -11.25 60.10
N ALA A 279 -6.50 -10.47 61.15
CA ALA A 279 -6.66 -10.91 62.52
C ALA A 279 -7.44 -9.85 63.30
N TYR A 280 -8.63 -10.25 63.75
CA TYR A 280 -9.50 -9.50 64.64
C TYR A 280 -8.98 -9.50 66.09
N ALA A 281 -9.38 -8.44 66.81
CA ALA A 281 -9.50 -8.32 68.27
C ALA A 281 -8.22 -8.16 69.12
N ASN A 282 -8.04 -7.01 69.79
CA ASN A 282 -8.54 -6.82 71.16
C ASN A 282 -8.28 -5.41 71.72
N ALA A 283 -9.18 -5.00 72.62
CA ALA A 283 -9.29 -3.69 73.27
C ALA A 283 -8.18 -3.38 74.30
N ARG A 284 -7.96 -2.08 74.58
CA ARG A 284 -8.03 -1.44 75.93
C ARG A 284 -7.60 0.05 75.93
N TYR A 285 -8.55 0.90 76.34
CA TYR A 285 -8.50 2.14 77.14
C TYR A 285 -7.23 3.02 77.27
N ALA A 286 -7.39 4.33 77.00
CA ALA A 286 -6.78 5.46 77.75
C ALA A 286 -7.40 6.84 77.33
N PRO A 287 -7.34 7.91 78.17
CA PRO A 287 -8.40 8.92 78.38
C PRO A 287 -8.22 10.29 77.66
N PRO A 288 -9.19 11.24 77.76
CA PRO A 288 -9.24 12.48 76.95
C PRO A 288 -8.35 13.64 77.50
N PRO A 289 -8.11 14.70 76.70
CA PRO A 289 -7.08 15.70 76.97
C PRO A 289 -7.55 16.80 77.92
N SER A 290 -6.65 17.26 78.79
CA SER A 290 -6.79 18.48 79.59
C SER A 290 -5.90 19.60 79.05
N THR A 291 -6.51 20.75 78.84
CA THR A 291 -5.88 22.03 78.51
C THR A 291 -5.46 22.75 79.79
N THR A 292 -4.23 23.27 79.86
CA THR A 292 -3.91 24.44 80.69
C THR A 292 -2.71 25.21 80.14
N ALA A 293 -2.84 26.54 80.20
CA ALA A 293 -1.96 27.55 79.64
C ALA A 293 -0.83 27.96 80.60
N GLY A 294 0.19 28.63 80.05
CA GLY A 294 0.76 29.85 80.66
C GLY A 294 2.21 29.81 81.17
N SER A 295 3.02 30.72 80.60
CA SER A 295 4.22 31.40 81.18
C SER A 295 5.47 30.55 81.48
N SER A 296 6.72 31.01 81.40
CA SER A 296 7.38 32.23 80.91
C SER A 296 8.91 32.00 81.02
N THR A 297 9.68 32.90 80.39
CA THR A 297 11.04 33.36 80.77
C THR A 297 12.29 32.49 80.54
N ASN A 298 13.11 32.96 79.59
CA ASN A 298 14.53 33.37 79.71
C ASN A 298 15.48 32.47 80.53
N PHE A 299 16.47 31.85 79.88
CA PHE A 299 17.86 32.32 79.72
C PHE A 299 18.57 31.45 78.69
#